data_AF-A0A842L4L2-F1
#
_entry.id   AF-A0A842L4L2-F1
#
_cell.length_a   1.000
_cell.length_b   1.000
_cell.length_c   1.000
_cell.angle_alpha   90.00
_cell.angle_beta   90.00
_cell.angle_gamma   90.00
#
_symmetry.space_group_name_H-M   'P 1'
#
loop_
_entity.id
_entity.type
_entity.pdbx_description
1 polymer ?
#
loop_
_entity_poly.entity_id
_entity_poly.type
_entity_poly.pdbx_seq_one_letter_code
_entity_poly.pdbx_strand_id
1 'polypeptide(L)'
;MKTDIIWDSLKFGETVLLEHDSLMFPYKELAELTAWSKKRGYFLVIEDILDTLYTYKSQMELAGIDSKILDNIKVLKTGGRLEVGNVITRFQVSDILSLTKEFEMNYEHILSRIEHATVPIVGLDKLFLLAESKLEILALVNTIARYAGSRKRTAFYFINTDVLMNNIPYVIPLLEELASTVIKIYKDDEKTFKIIKSTNNRLWKAFQMVKQ
;
A
#
# COMPACT_ATOMS: atom_id res chain seq x y z
N MET A 1 13.55 -3.46 -16.11
CA MET A 1 12.18 -3.58 -16.68
C MET A 1 11.34 -2.36 -16.29
N LYS A 2 10.49 -1.81 -17.17
CA LYS A 2 9.66 -0.62 -16.83
C LYS A 2 8.49 -1.01 -15.93
N THR A 3 8.42 -0.45 -14.73
CA THR A 3 7.34 -0.66 -13.75
C THR A 3 5.96 -0.29 -14.28
N ASP A 4 5.89 0.63 -15.23
CA ASP A 4 4.66 0.98 -15.95
C ASP A 4 3.91 -0.25 -16.49
N ILE A 5 4.61 -1.29 -16.99
CA ILE A 5 3.97 -2.50 -17.52
C ILE A 5 3.21 -3.26 -16.43
N ILE A 6 3.77 -3.30 -15.21
CA ILE A 6 3.12 -3.92 -14.05
C ILE A 6 1.86 -3.13 -13.73
N TRP A 7 1.97 -1.82 -13.55
CA TRP A 7 0.85 -0.98 -13.16
C TRP A 7 -0.27 -0.95 -14.20
N ASP A 8 0.08 -0.90 -15.48
CA ASP A 8 -0.87 -0.87 -16.61
C ASP A 8 -1.70 -2.14 -16.76
N SER A 9 -1.21 -3.24 -16.21
CA SER A 9 -1.88 -4.52 -16.28
C SER A 9 -2.80 -4.78 -15.09
N LEU A 10 -2.71 -4.00 -14.02
CA LEU A 10 -3.63 -4.12 -12.89
C LEU A 10 -5.02 -3.58 -13.27
N LYS A 11 -6.05 -4.15 -12.63
CA LYS A 11 -7.44 -3.71 -12.79
C LYS A 11 -7.91 -2.94 -11.57
N PHE A 12 -8.89 -2.06 -11.77
CA PHE A 12 -9.64 -1.49 -10.65
C PHE A 12 -10.39 -2.60 -9.91
N GLY A 13 -10.37 -2.53 -8.57
CA GLY A 13 -10.82 -3.59 -7.67
C GLY A 13 -9.70 -4.48 -7.15
N GLU A 14 -8.49 -4.39 -7.70
CA GLU A 14 -7.37 -5.18 -7.20
C GLU A 14 -6.84 -4.67 -5.86
N THR A 15 -6.54 -5.63 -4.98
CA THR A 15 -5.78 -5.47 -3.75
C THR A 15 -4.38 -6.00 -4.03
N VAL A 16 -3.42 -5.08 -4.17
CA VAL A 16 -2.02 -5.39 -4.46
C VAL A 16 -1.23 -5.34 -3.17
N LEU A 17 -0.60 -6.46 -2.82
CA LEU A 17 0.36 -6.54 -1.72
C LEU A 17 1.77 -6.33 -2.29
N LEU A 18 2.41 -5.22 -1.92
CA LEU A 18 3.79 -4.90 -2.24
C LEU A 18 4.67 -5.28 -1.05
N GLU A 19 5.18 -6.50 -1.07
CA GLU A 19 6.03 -7.04 -0.03
C GLU A 19 7.48 -6.58 -0.22
N HIS A 20 8.11 -6.14 0.86
CA HIS A 20 9.51 -5.78 0.86
C HIS A 20 10.14 -6.13 2.21
N ASP A 21 11.47 -6.31 2.23
CA ASP A 21 12.23 -6.39 3.48
C ASP A 21 12.64 -4.99 3.98
N SER A 22 13.30 -4.93 5.13
CA SER A 22 13.71 -3.67 5.77
C SER A 22 14.87 -2.96 5.06
N LEU A 23 15.58 -3.64 4.16
CA LEU A 23 16.73 -3.12 3.42
C LEU A 23 16.36 -2.65 2.00
N MET A 24 15.12 -2.92 1.58
CA MET A 24 14.56 -2.37 0.34
C MET A 24 14.19 -0.89 0.49
N PHE A 25 13.94 -0.24 -0.65
CA PHE A 25 13.71 1.19 -0.76
C PHE A 25 12.28 1.52 -1.21
N PRO A 26 11.23 1.15 -0.44
CA PRO A 26 9.82 1.25 -0.85
C PRO A 26 9.37 2.66 -1.27
N TYR A 27 10.10 3.70 -0.84
CA TYR A 27 9.89 5.08 -1.30
C TYR A 27 10.11 5.23 -2.82
N LYS A 28 11.01 4.45 -3.44
CA LYS A 28 11.23 4.47 -4.89
C LYS A 28 10.00 3.95 -5.63
N GLU A 29 9.43 2.85 -5.16
CA GLU A 29 8.20 2.27 -5.71
C GLU A 29 7.01 3.21 -5.51
N LEU A 30 6.92 3.89 -4.37
CA LEU A 30 5.89 4.91 -4.17
C LEU A 30 6.04 6.08 -5.15
N ALA A 31 7.26 6.57 -5.39
CA ALA A 31 7.51 7.64 -6.36
C ALA A 31 7.11 7.23 -7.77
N GLU A 32 7.50 6.03 -8.20
CA GLU A 32 7.16 5.49 -9.52
C GLU A 32 5.64 5.29 -9.68
N LEU A 33 4.98 4.71 -8.68
CA LEU A 33 3.51 4.51 -8.68
C LEU A 33 2.78 5.85 -8.72
N THR A 34 3.27 6.84 -7.96
CA THR A 34 2.72 8.20 -7.94
C THR A 34 2.86 8.87 -9.32
N ALA A 35 4.04 8.80 -9.93
CA ALA A 35 4.29 9.36 -11.25
C ALA A 35 3.42 8.70 -12.32
N TRP A 36 3.33 7.36 -12.29
CA TRP A 36 2.47 6.59 -13.17
C TRP A 36 1.00 7.00 -13.04
N SER A 37 0.48 7.06 -11.82
CA SER A 37 -0.92 7.42 -11.55
C SER A 37 -1.26 8.82 -12.06
N LYS A 38 -0.39 9.80 -11.77
CA LYS A 38 -0.52 11.18 -12.26
C LYS A 38 -0.50 11.25 -13.78
N LYS A 39 0.40 10.53 -14.44
CA LYS A 39 0.50 10.48 -15.91
C LYS A 39 -0.77 9.92 -16.56
N ARG A 40 -1.49 9.02 -15.87
CA ARG A 40 -2.77 8.46 -16.32
C ARG A 40 -3.98 9.32 -15.97
N GLY A 41 -3.80 10.40 -15.21
CA GLY A 41 -4.90 11.25 -14.74
C GLY A 41 -5.81 10.54 -13.74
N TYR A 42 -5.34 9.47 -13.10
CA TYR A 42 -6.12 8.77 -12.08
C TYR A 42 -6.17 9.57 -10.79
N PHE A 43 -7.28 9.42 -10.06
CA PHE A 43 -7.38 10.00 -8.72
C PHE A 43 -6.35 9.32 -7.81
N LEU A 44 -5.51 10.09 -7.13
CA LEU A 44 -4.48 9.58 -6.23
C LEU A 44 -4.75 10.06 -4.81
N VAL A 45 -4.85 9.10 -3.89
CA VAL A 45 -4.95 9.35 -2.45
C VAL A 45 -4.04 8.39 -1.72
N ILE A 46 -3.20 8.88 -0.82
CA ILE A 46 -2.30 8.05 -0.01
C ILE A 46 -2.90 7.87 1.38
N GLU A 47 -2.92 6.64 1.87
CA GLU A 47 -3.15 6.34 3.28
C GLU A 47 -1.82 6.31 4.01
N ASP A 48 -1.58 7.31 4.85
CA ASP A 48 -0.37 7.48 5.64
C ASP A 48 -0.60 7.05 7.07
N ILE A 49 -0.01 5.93 7.45
CA ILE A 49 -0.12 5.36 8.79
C ILE A 49 1.15 5.67 9.57
N LEU A 50 1.00 6.32 10.74
CA LEU A 50 2.07 6.61 11.70
C LEU A 50 3.32 7.25 11.05
N ASP A 51 3.09 8.34 10.32
CA ASP A 51 4.12 9.18 9.68
C ASP A 51 5.04 8.45 8.69
N THR A 52 4.59 7.32 8.13
CA THR A 52 5.41 6.54 7.18
C THR A 52 5.68 7.31 5.90
N LEU A 53 4.72 8.10 5.43
CA LEU A 53 4.88 8.95 4.25
C LEU A 53 5.95 10.03 4.45
N TYR A 54 6.07 10.59 5.66
CA TYR A 54 7.12 11.54 6.00
C TYR A 54 8.51 10.88 5.91
N THR A 55 8.66 9.67 6.44
CA THR A 55 9.89 8.90 6.32
C THR A 55 10.26 8.67 4.85
N TYR A 56 9.29 8.29 4.02
CA TYR A 56 9.54 8.09 2.59
C TYR A 56 9.92 9.39 1.87
N LYS A 57 9.24 10.51 2.17
CA LYS A 57 9.60 11.83 1.62
C LYS A 57 11.04 12.20 1.96
N SER A 58 11.43 12.04 3.22
CA SER A 58 12.80 12.32 3.69
C SER A 58 13.83 11.44 2.97
N GLN A 59 13.51 10.16 2.78
CA GLN A 59 14.38 9.23 2.05
C GLN A 59 14.47 9.55 0.55
N MET A 60 13.40 10.03 -0.08
CA MET A 60 13.44 10.52 -1.46
C MET A 60 14.41 11.69 -1.60
N GLU A 61 14.34 12.67 -0.69
CA GLU A 61 15.21 13.85 -0.70
C GLU A 61 16.70 13.47 -0.58
N LEU A 62 17.00 12.57 0.37
CA LEU A 62 18.36 12.03 0.54
C LEU A 62 18.85 11.25 -0.69
N ALA A 63 17.95 10.58 -1.41
CA ALA A 63 18.25 9.82 -2.62
C ALA A 63 18.29 10.67 -3.90
N GLY A 64 18.06 11.98 -3.82
CA GLY A 64 17.99 12.87 -5.00
C GLY A 64 16.76 12.64 -5.88
N ILE A 65 15.71 12.01 -5.35
CA ILE A 65 14.42 11.83 -6.02
C ILE A 65 13.55 13.05 -5.72
N ASP A 66 12.83 13.56 -6.72
CA ASP A 66 11.94 14.71 -6.55
C ASP A 66 10.78 14.41 -5.58
N SER A 67 10.96 14.79 -4.32
CA SER A 67 10.00 14.58 -3.24
C SER A 67 8.76 15.48 -3.36
N LYS A 68 8.84 16.55 -4.17
CA LYS A 68 7.72 17.47 -4.43
C LYS A 68 6.56 16.78 -5.13
N ILE A 69 6.80 15.60 -5.71
CA ILE A 69 5.74 14.75 -6.24
C ILE A 69 4.67 14.44 -5.18
N LEU A 70 5.01 14.49 -3.89
CA LEU A 70 4.09 14.22 -2.79
C LEU A 70 3.34 15.45 -2.26
N ASP A 71 3.79 16.68 -2.53
CA ASP A 71 3.34 17.89 -1.82
C ASP A 71 1.84 18.22 -1.99
N ASN A 72 1.26 17.88 -3.14
CA ASN A 72 -0.14 18.20 -3.46
C ASN A 72 -1.06 16.97 -3.51
N ILE A 73 -0.59 15.81 -3.04
CA ILE A 73 -1.39 14.58 -3.03
C ILE A 73 -2.38 14.63 -1.87
N LYS A 74 -3.61 14.14 -2.09
CA LYS A 74 -4.58 13.96 -1.01
C LYS A 74 -4.13 12.84 -0.08
N VAL A 75 -4.16 13.08 1.23
CA VAL A 75 -3.71 12.12 2.24
C VAL A 75 -4.81 11.84 3.26
N LEU A 76 -5.03 10.55 3.50
CA LEU A 76 -5.81 10.03 4.61
C LEU A 76 -4.81 9.60 5.67
N LYS A 77 -4.83 10.27 6.83
CA LYS A 77 -3.79 10.08 7.83
C LYS A 77 -4.33 9.29 9.02
N THR A 78 -3.62 8.25 9.42
CA THR A 78 -3.96 7.42 10.58
C THR A 78 -2.87 7.57 11.64
N GLY A 79 -3.22 8.25 12.74
CA GLY A 79 -2.25 8.64 13.78
C GLY A 79 -1.15 9.57 13.23
N GLY A 80 0.01 9.57 13.88
CA GLY A 80 1.16 10.37 13.45
C GLY A 80 0.98 11.90 13.57
N ARG A 81 2.08 12.64 13.55
CA ARG A 81 2.10 14.10 13.72
C ARG A 81 2.73 14.87 12.56
N LEU A 82 3.45 14.20 11.67
CA LEU A 82 4.20 14.84 10.60
C LEU A 82 3.35 14.89 9.33
N GLU A 83 3.27 16.07 8.70
CA GLU A 83 2.40 16.28 7.54
C GLU A 83 3.18 16.24 6.24
N VAL A 84 2.67 15.45 5.29
CA VAL A 84 3.09 15.40 3.90
C VAL A 84 1.84 15.36 3.04
N GLY A 85 1.82 16.14 1.96
CA GLY A 85 0.64 16.26 1.11
C GLY A 85 -0.46 17.10 1.75
N ASN A 86 -1.65 17.06 1.15
CA ASN A 86 -2.85 17.69 1.66
C ASN A 86 -3.66 16.66 2.48
N VAL A 87 -3.56 16.74 3.81
CA VAL A 87 -4.31 15.86 4.73
C VAL A 87 -5.79 16.23 4.70
N ILE A 88 -6.60 15.39 4.05
CA ILE A 88 -8.04 15.63 3.88
C ILE A 88 -8.89 14.97 4.97
N THR A 89 -8.34 14.01 5.71
CA THR A 89 -8.99 13.31 6.82
C THR A 89 -7.93 12.75 7.76
N ARG A 90 -8.23 12.76 9.06
CA ARG A 90 -7.35 12.22 10.10
C ARG A 90 -8.13 11.24 10.97
N PHE A 91 -7.67 10.00 11.03
CA PHE A 91 -8.15 8.95 11.91
C PHE A 91 -7.30 8.91 13.18
N GLN A 92 -7.94 8.85 14.33
CA GLN A 92 -7.25 8.75 15.61
C GLN A 92 -6.96 7.28 15.93
N VAL A 93 -5.78 7.01 16.47
CA VAL A 93 -5.40 5.66 16.91
C VAL A 93 -5.53 5.63 18.43
N SER A 94 -6.73 5.34 18.93
CA SER A 94 -6.96 5.05 20.36
C SER A 94 -6.73 3.57 20.67
N ASP A 95 -7.36 2.71 19.87
CA ASP A 95 -7.28 1.25 19.88
C ASP A 95 -7.70 0.74 18.49
N ILE A 96 -7.35 -0.50 18.17
CA ILE A 96 -7.59 -1.06 16.83
C ILE A 96 -9.07 -1.23 16.51
N LEU A 97 -9.91 -1.60 17.49
CA LEU A 97 -11.34 -1.83 17.24
C LEU A 97 -12.09 -0.51 17.00
N SER A 98 -11.75 0.54 17.74
CA SER A 98 -12.31 1.88 17.51
C SER A 98 -11.83 2.45 16.19
N LEU A 99 -10.54 2.27 15.85
CA LEU A 99 -9.99 2.70 14.57
C LEU A 99 -10.69 2.04 13.38
N THR A 100 -10.89 0.72 13.42
CA THR A 100 -11.57 0.00 12.32
C THR A 100 -13.02 0.47 12.14
N LYS A 101 -13.75 0.71 13.24
CA LYS A 101 -15.10 1.31 13.19
C LYS A 101 -15.10 2.74 12.63
N GLU A 102 -14.19 3.60 13.10
CA GLU A 102 -14.07 4.97 12.60
C GLU A 102 -13.77 4.99 11.10
N PHE A 103 -12.88 4.11 10.66
CA PHE A 103 -12.54 3.92 9.26
C PHE A 103 -13.78 3.49 8.47
N GLU A 104 -14.51 2.46 8.91
CA GLU A 104 -15.72 1.99 8.23
C GLU A 104 -16.79 3.08 8.05
N MET A 105 -17.01 3.91 9.08
CA MET A 105 -18.01 4.97 9.05
C MET A 105 -17.65 6.10 8.08
N ASN A 106 -16.37 6.49 8.00
CA ASN A 106 -15.96 7.68 7.25
C ASN A 106 -15.43 7.35 5.85
N TYR A 107 -14.81 6.17 5.68
CA TYR A 107 -14.10 5.83 4.46
C TYR A 107 -15.04 5.56 3.28
N GLU A 108 -16.24 5.03 3.53
CA GLU A 108 -17.29 4.91 2.50
C GLU A 108 -17.66 6.27 1.87
N HIS A 109 -17.77 7.31 2.69
CA HIS A 109 -18.05 8.66 2.18
C HIS A 109 -16.91 9.19 1.31
N ILE A 110 -15.66 8.90 1.67
CA ILE A 110 -14.49 9.27 0.88
C ILE A 110 -14.51 8.51 -0.46
N LEU A 111 -14.66 7.18 -0.42
CA LEU A 111 -14.73 6.35 -1.63
C LEU A 111 -15.92 6.68 -2.53
N SER A 112 -17.05 7.13 -1.98
CA SER A 112 -18.23 7.48 -2.77
C SER A 112 -17.99 8.62 -3.75
N ARG A 113 -16.98 9.46 -3.49
CA ARG A 113 -16.61 10.63 -4.30
C ARG A 113 -15.46 10.34 -5.26
N ILE A 114 -15.04 9.09 -5.33
CA ILE A 114 -13.86 8.66 -6.06
C ILE A 114 -14.30 7.65 -7.11
N GLU A 115 -13.97 7.95 -8.36
CA GLU A 115 -14.04 7.00 -9.46
C GLU A 115 -12.60 6.68 -9.88
N HIS A 116 -12.26 5.39 -9.97
CA HIS A 116 -10.97 4.94 -10.50
C HIS A 116 -9.73 5.53 -9.80
N ALA A 117 -9.58 5.27 -8.50
CA ALA A 117 -8.41 5.71 -7.74
C ALA A 117 -7.24 4.73 -7.70
N THR A 118 -6.04 5.29 -7.66
CA THR A 118 -4.84 4.64 -7.13
C THR A 118 -4.73 4.97 -5.65
N VAL A 119 -4.65 3.96 -4.77
CA VAL A 119 -4.56 4.16 -3.32
C VAL A 119 -3.34 3.44 -2.76
N PRO A 120 -2.19 4.11 -2.63
CA PRO A 120 -1.06 3.59 -1.86
C PRO A 120 -1.35 3.66 -0.36
N ILE A 121 -1.14 2.55 0.34
CA ILE A 121 -1.24 2.44 1.80
C ILE A 121 0.15 2.14 2.34
N VAL A 122 0.69 3.03 3.17
CA VAL A 122 2.05 2.92 3.71
C VAL A 122 2.02 2.85 5.24
N GLY A 123 2.75 1.90 5.82
CA GLY A 123 2.90 1.74 7.27
C GLY A 123 1.85 0.84 7.93
N LEU A 124 1.07 0.09 7.16
CA LEU A 124 0.03 -0.81 7.70
C LEU A 124 0.60 -1.88 8.64
N ASP A 125 1.83 -2.36 8.37
CA ASP A 125 2.58 -3.27 9.23
C ASP A 125 2.67 -2.76 10.69
N LYS A 126 2.75 -1.45 10.89
CA LYS A 126 2.81 -0.85 12.22
C LYS A 126 1.49 -0.91 12.98
N LEU A 127 0.33 -0.86 12.30
CA LEU A 127 -0.96 -1.07 12.98
C LEU A 127 -1.10 -2.49 13.49
N PHE A 128 -0.59 -3.47 12.74
CA PHE A 128 -0.58 -4.85 13.21
C PHE A 128 0.30 -5.05 14.44
N LEU A 129 1.38 -4.28 14.60
CA LEU A 129 2.19 -4.28 15.82
C LEU A 129 1.50 -3.64 17.03
N LEU A 130 0.59 -2.69 16.80
CA LEU A 130 -0.20 -2.06 17.86
C LEU A 130 -1.36 -2.92 18.34
N ALA A 131 -1.71 -3.98 17.60
CA ALA A 131 -2.78 -4.88 17.98
C ALA A 131 -2.39 -5.70 19.21
N GLU A 132 -3.20 -5.63 20.26
CA GLU A 132 -2.95 -6.31 21.54
C GLU A 132 -3.51 -7.74 21.55
N SER A 133 -4.31 -8.11 20.55
CA SER A 133 -4.93 -9.42 20.46
C SER A 133 -5.10 -9.95 19.03
N LYS A 134 -5.26 -11.28 18.91
CA LYS A 134 -5.63 -11.91 17.63
C LYS A 134 -6.95 -11.38 17.08
N LEU A 135 -7.88 -10.99 17.93
CA LEU A 135 -9.15 -10.40 17.52
C LEU A 135 -8.94 -9.06 16.82
N GLU A 136 -8.07 -8.21 17.35
CA GLU A 136 -7.72 -6.93 16.74
C GLU A 136 -6.98 -7.10 15.40
N ILE A 137 -6.06 -8.05 15.33
CA ILE A 137 -5.39 -8.42 14.08
C ILE A 137 -6.42 -8.86 13.03
N LEU A 138 -7.34 -9.74 13.41
CA LEU A 138 -8.41 -10.19 12.50
C LEU A 138 -9.37 -9.06 12.13
N ALA A 139 -9.60 -8.08 13.01
CA ALA A 139 -10.39 -6.90 12.69
C ALA A 139 -9.72 -6.03 11.62
N LEU A 140 -8.40 -5.84 11.69
CA LEU A 140 -7.62 -5.16 10.63
C LEU A 140 -7.69 -5.95 9.31
N VAL A 141 -7.48 -7.26 9.35
CA VAL A 141 -7.60 -8.14 8.16
C VAL A 141 -9.00 -8.04 7.54
N ASN A 142 -10.06 -8.07 8.36
CA ASN A 142 -11.44 -7.95 7.90
C ASN A 142 -11.74 -6.57 7.29
N THR A 143 -11.14 -5.50 7.83
CA THR A 143 -11.24 -4.14 7.27
C THR A 143 -10.64 -4.10 5.87
N ILE A 144 -9.50 -4.76 5.64
CA ILE A 144 -8.89 -4.88 4.30
C ILE A 144 -9.80 -5.69 3.37
N ALA A 145 -10.31 -6.82 3.85
CA ALA A 145 -11.18 -7.71 3.09
C ALA A 145 -12.47 -7.01 2.62
N ARG A 146 -13.07 -6.16 3.46
CA ARG A 146 -14.28 -5.39 3.16
C ARG A 146 -14.20 -4.60 1.85
N TYR A 147 -13.01 -4.11 1.53
CA TYR A 147 -12.79 -3.28 0.35
C TYR A 147 -12.12 -4.00 -0.83
N ALA A 148 -11.70 -5.24 -0.63
CA ALA A 148 -11.17 -6.06 -1.72
C ALA A 148 -12.22 -6.25 -2.82
N GLY A 149 -11.82 -6.10 -4.08
CA GLY A 149 -12.75 -6.21 -5.22
C GLY A 149 -13.54 -4.93 -5.55
N SER A 150 -13.43 -3.87 -4.74
CA SER A 150 -14.13 -2.61 -5.03
C SER A 150 -13.54 -1.89 -6.23
N ARG A 151 -14.26 -1.91 -7.37
CA ARG A 151 -13.83 -1.29 -8.64
C ARG A 151 -13.64 0.23 -8.59
N LYS A 152 -13.92 0.88 -7.45
CA LYS A 152 -13.64 2.29 -7.24
C LYS A 152 -12.14 2.59 -7.10
N ARG A 153 -11.33 1.61 -6.70
CA ARG A 153 -9.88 1.80 -6.49
C ARG A 153 -9.04 0.58 -6.83
N THR A 154 -7.75 0.80 -7.04
CA THR A 154 -6.71 -0.22 -6.90
C THR A 154 -5.88 0.16 -5.68
N ALA A 155 -5.84 -0.73 -4.69
CA ALA A 155 -5.15 -0.52 -3.43
C ALA A 155 -3.76 -1.16 -3.47
N PHE A 156 -2.74 -0.45 -3.02
CA PHE A 156 -1.35 -0.90 -2.99
C PHE A 156 -0.85 -0.86 -1.55
N TYR A 157 -0.83 -2.00 -0.89
CA TYR A 157 -0.38 -2.14 0.49
C TYR A 157 1.12 -2.41 0.52
N PHE A 158 1.89 -1.42 0.96
CA PHE A 158 3.33 -1.55 1.17
C PHE A 158 3.56 -2.21 2.53
N ILE A 159 4.09 -3.44 2.52
CA ILE A 159 4.27 -4.24 3.74
C ILE A 159 5.73 -4.62 3.89
N ASN A 160 6.31 -4.18 5.01
CA ASN A 160 7.59 -4.70 5.47
C ASN A 160 7.37 -6.09 6.08
N THR A 161 7.80 -7.13 5.38
CA THR A 161 7.62 -8.51 5.85
C THR A 161 8.47 -8.84 7.06
N ASP A 162 9.65 -8.22 7.23
CA ASP A 162 10.52 -8.52 8.39
C ASP A 162 9.87 -8.05 9.70
N VAL A 163 9.19 -6.91 9.65
CA VAL A 163 8.47 -6.34 10.80
C VAL A 163 7.41 -7.32 11.29
N LEU A 164 6.65 -7.92 10.38
CA LEU A 164 5.60 -8.88 10.71
C LEU A 164 6.15 -10.27 11.05
N MET A 165 7.13 -10.79 10.28
CA MET A 165 7.71 -12.13 10.51
C MET A 165 8.30 -12.29 11.92
N ASN A 166 8.91 -11.23 12.45
CA ASN A 166 9.57 -11.27 13.76
C ASN A 166 8.60 -11.24 14.95
N ASN A 167 7.34 -10.81 14.75
CA ASN A 167 6.39 -10.58 15.85
C ASN A 167 5.09 -11.39 15.69
N ILE A 168 4.54 -11.41 14.48
CA ILE A 168 3.21 -11.92 14.13
C ILE A 168 3.22 -12.56 12.73
N PRO A 169 4.05 -13.59 12.49
CA PRO A 169 4.31 -14.13 11.15
C PRO A 169 3.07 -14.67 10.44
N TYR A 170 2.02 -15.06 11.19
CA TYR A 170 0.75 -15.55 10.64
C TYR A 170 -0.08 -14.46 9.95
N VAL A 171 0.25 -13.17 10.11
CA VAL A 171 -0.46 -12.07 9.42
C VAL A 171 -0.15 -12.05 7.93
N ILE A 172 1.11 -12.33 7.54
CA ILE A 172 1.52 -12.33 6.13
C ILE A 172 0.66 -13.27 5.27
N PRO A 173 0.49 -14.57 5.60
CA PRO A 173 -0.33 -15.46 4.77
C PRO A 173 -1.81 -15.03 4.73
N LEU A 174 -2.34 -14.40 5.77
CA LEU A 174 -3.71 -13.85 5.76
C LEU A 174 -3.84 -12.68 4.77
N LEU A 175 -2.85 -11.79 4.73
CA LEU A 175 -2.81 -10.69 3.77
C LEU A 175 -2.59 -11.20 2.34
N GLU A 176 -1.67 -12.15 2.17
CA GLU A 176 -1.42 -12.80 0.90
C GLU A 176 -2.67 -13.49 0.38
N GLU A 177 -3.45 -14.19 1.22
CA GLU A 177 -4.71 -14.83 0.83
C GLU A 177 -5.70 -13.82 0.24
N LEU A 178 -5.92 -12.70 0.93
CA LEU A 178 -6.86 -11.64 0.52
C LEU A 178 -6.42 -10.87 -0.74
N ALA A 179 -5.12 -10.74 -0.97
CA ALA A 179 -4.60 -9.96 -2.09
C ALA A 179 -4.98 -10.60 -3.44
N SER A 180 -5.38 -9.79 -4.43
CA SER A 180 -5.57 -10.28 -5.80
C SER A 180 -4.24 -10.43 -6.53
N THR A 181 -3.24 -9.64 -6.13
CA THR A 181 -1.89 -9.65 -6.66
C THR A 181 -0.88 -9.47 -5.53
N VAL A 182 0.13 -10.32 -5.45
CA VAL A 182 1.25 -10.23 -4.51
C VAL A 182 2.51 -10.05 -5.32
N ILE A 183 3.22 -8.95 -5.06
CA ILE A 183 4.47 -8.61 -5.72
C ILE A 183 5.50 -8.44 -4.61
N LYS A 184 6.57 -9.23 -4.69
CA LYS A 184 7.69 -9.10 -3.77
C LYS A 184 8.84 -8.36 -4.44
N ILE A 185 9.37 -7.38 -3.71
CA ILE A 185 10.46 -6.52 -4.12
C ILE A 185 11.74 -7.09 -3.51
N TYR A 186 12.71 -7.46 -4.35
CA TYR A 186 14.01 -7.96 -3.91
C TYR A 186 15.14 -7.13 -4.52
N LYS A 187 16.27 -7.12 -3.83
CA LYS A 187 17.54 -6.59 -4.34
C LYS A 187 18.33 -7.74 -4.97
N ASP A 188 18.56 -7.69 -6.28
CA ASP A 188 19.46 -8.61 -6.97
C ASP A 188 20.16 -7.86 -8.10
N ASP A 189 21.26 -7.15 -7.78
CA ASP A 189 22.08 -6.21 -8.58
C ASP A 189 21.34 -5.10 -9.37
N GLU A 190 20.16 -5.38 -9.90
CA GLU A 190 19.09 -4.49 -10.33
C GLU A 190 17.82 -4.68 -9.46
N LYS A 191 16.91 -3.71 -9.54
CA LYS A 191 15.58 -3.79 -8.89
C LYS A 191 14.75 -4.89 -9.55
N THR A 192 14.45 -5.97 -8.81
CA THR A 192 13.70 -7.11 -9.33
C THR A 192 12.35 -7.24 -8.62
N PHE A 193 11.27 -7.12 -9.40
CA PHE A 193 9.93 -7.50 -8.95
C PHE A 193 9.68 -8.96 -9.26
N LYS A 194 9.29 -9.71 -8.23
CA LYS A 194 8.81 -11.07 -8.38
C LYS A 194 7.30 -11.09 -8.12
N ILE A 195 6.52 -11.39 -9.15
CA ILE A 195 5.08 -11.63 -8.99
C ILE A 195 4.91 -13.01 -8.36
N ILE A 196 4.43 -13.04 -7.12
CA ILE A 196 4.18 -14.26 -6.34
C ILE A 196 2.79 -14.81 -6.64
N LYS A 197 1.82 -13.91 -6.82
CA LYS A 197 0.42 -14.22 -7.14
C LYS A 197 -0.15 -13.11 -8.00
N SER A 198 -0.99 -13.44 -8.99
CA SER A 198 -1.83 -12.44 -9.67
C SER A 198 -3.05 -13.09 -10.28
N THR A 199 -4.22 -12.44 -10.13
CA THR A 199 -5.45 -12.81 -10.86
C THR A 199 -5.41 -12.42 -12.35
N ASN A 200 -4.44 -11.59 -12.76
CA ASN A 200 -4.23 -11.28 -14.17
C ASN A 200 -3.31 -12.31 -14.83
N ASN A 201 -3.89 -13.16 -15.68
CA ASN A 201 -3.15 -14.19 -16.43
C ASN A 201 -2.02 -13.65 -17.32
N ARG A 202 -2.11 -12.41 -17.81
CA ARG A 202 -1.03 -11.81 -18.61
C ARG A 202 0.17 -11.46 -17.73
N LEU A 203 -0.07 -10.87 -16.55
CA LEU A 203 0.97 -10.64 -15.55
C LEU A 203 1.58 -11.95 -15.08
N TRP A 204 0.73 -12.90 -14.72
CA TRP A 204 1.17 -14.21 -14.26
C TRP A 204 2.11 -14.88 -15.27
N LYS A 205 1.73 -14.93 -16.55
CA LYS A 205 2.53 -15.57 -17.60
C LYS A 205 3.80 -14.78 -17.95
N ALA A 206 3.70 -13.46 -18.08
CA ALA A 206 4.85 -12.63 -18.48
C ALA A 206 6.03 -12.75 -17.49
N PHE A 207 5.75 -12.99 -16.21
CA PHE A 207 6.78 -13.03 -15.15
C PHE A 207 7.22 -14.45 -14.77
N GLN A 208 6.48 -15.50 -15.18
CA GLN A 208 6.96 -16.88 -15.10
C GLN A 208 7.97 -17.21 -16.23
N MET A 209 7.90 -16.50 -17.37
CA MET A 209 8.81 -16.70 -18.50
C MET A 209 10.22 -16.09 -18.29
N VAL A 210 10.41 -15.21 -17.29
CA VAL A 210 11.71 -14.61 -16.95
C VAL A 210 12.57 -15.53 -16.06
N LYS A 211 12.08 -16.75 -15.78
CA LYS A 211 12.77 -17.78 -14.98
C LYS A 211 13.36 -18.93 -15.81
N GLN A 212 13.48 -18.80 -17.14
CA GLN A 212 14.21 -19.75 -17.99
C GLN A 212 15.53 -19.15 -18.46
#